data_AF-A0A1Y2K6R2-F1
#
_entry.id   AF-A0A1Y2K6R2-F1
#
_cell.length_a   1.000
_cell.length_b   1.000
_cell.length_c   1.000
_cell.angle_alpha   90.00
_cell.angle_beta   90.00
_cell.angle_gamma   90.00
#
_symmetry.space_group_name_H-M   'P 1'
#
loop_
_entity.id
_entity.type
_entity.pdbx_description
1 polymer ?
#
loop_
_entity_poly.entity_id
_entity_poly.type
_entity_poly.pdbx_seq_one_letter_code
_entity_poly.pdbx_strand_id
1 'polypeptide(L)'
;MLVVVFIMALMVSMAALSVNTAGDDRVMEEEAKRFTALMRLATQEAITRSEDYGVRFVTTGFDFVRFDEEKRVWTPVTDGETFRPRQLPPGIQQELSVEGLTVELALDYETQERKIRPHVLLFSSGEITPFELALKGPNAVRYEMTGSLIGEIKWDRRRL
;
A
#
# COMPACT_ATOMS: atom_id res chain seq x y z
N MET A 1 -2.10 -6.50 30.00
CA MET A 1 -2.51 -6.58 28.58
C MET A 1 -4.02 -6.50 28.33
N LEU A 2 -4.85 -6.10 29.31
CA LEU A 2 -6.30 -5.96 29.12
C LEU A 2 -6.71 -4.65 28.46
N VAL A 3 -5.97 -3.56 28.72
CA VAL A 3 -6.29 -2.23 28.18
C VAL A 3 -6.17 -2.21 26.65
N VAL A 4 -5.19 -2.91 26.08
CA VAL A 4 -4.95 -2.98 24.63
C VAL A 4 -6.11 -3.69 23.90
N VAL A 5 -6.58 -4.81 24.44
CA VAL A 5 -7.72 -5.55 23.87
C VAL A 5 -9.01 -4.73 24.00
N PHE A 6 -9.16 -4.00 25.11
CA PHE A 6 -10.32 -3.14 25.33
C PHE A 6 -10.36 -1.95 24.36
N ILE A 7 -9.24 -1.26 24.14
CA ILE A 7 -9.18 -0.18 23.15
C ILE A 7 -9.35 -0.70 21.72
N MET A 8 -8.84 -1.91 21.40
CA MET A 8 -9.11 -2.56 20.11
C MET A 8 -10.59 -2.87 19.94
N ALA A 9 -11.26 -3.45 20.95
CA ALA A 9 -12.69 -3.75 20.89
C ALA A 9 -13.55 -2.49 20.75
N LEU A 10 -13.16 -1.38 21.41
CA LEU A 10 -13.83 -0.10 21.29
C LEU A 10 -13.60 0.55 19.92
N MET A 11 -12.38 0.51 19.40
CA MET A 11 -12.07 1.00 18.05
C MET A 11 -12.83 0.21 16.97
N VAL A 12 -12.93 -1.11 17.10
CA VAL A 12 -13.72 -1.97 16.20
C VAL A 12 -15.21 -1.64 16.28
N SER A 13 -15.75 -1.42 17.49
CA SER A 13 -17.17 -1.07 17.69
C SER A 13 -17.53 0.31 17.11
N MET A 14 -16.65 1.30 17.26
CA MET A 14 -16.85 2.62 16.64
C MET A 14 -16.67 2.59 15.12
N ALA A 15 -15.75 1.78 14.61
CA ALA A 15 -15.59 1.55 13.17
C ALA A 15 -16.83 0.87 12.55
N ALA A 16 -17.50 -0.04 13.28
CA ALA A 16 -18.73 -0.68 12.83
C ALA A 16 -19.93 0.28 12.74
N LEU A 17 -19.95 1.35 13.55
CA LEU A 17 -21.04 2.33 13.59
C LEU A 17 -20.90 3.45 12.54
N SER A 18 -19.72 3.64 11.94
CA SER A 18 -19.50 4.61 10.85
C SER A 18 -19.73 4.04 9.46
N VAL A 19 -20.10 2.75 9.35
CA VAL A 19 -20.34 2.04 8.09
C VAL A 19 -21.70 2.45 7.50
N ASN A 20 -21.71 3.56 6.75
CA ASN A 20 -22.79 3.85 5.82
C ASN A 20 -22.53 3.06 4.53
N THR A 21 -23.43 2.14 4.17
CA THR A 21 -23.29 1.13 3.09
C THR A 21 -23.08 1.71 1.68
N ALA A 22 -23.42 2.99 1.44
CA ALA A 22 -23.11 3.69 0.19
C ALA A 22 -21.77 4.45 0.20
N GLY A 23 -21.15 4.64 1.37
CA GLY A 23 -19.87 5.32 1.53
C GLY A 23 -18.66 4.43 1.28
N ASP A 24 -18.79 3.14 1.55
CA ASP A 24 -17.69 2.17 1.52
C ASP A 24 -17.12 1.93 0.11
N ASP A 25 -17.99 1.72 -0.88
CA ASP A 25 -17.59 1.56 -2.30
C ASP A 25 -16.84 2.79 -2.82
N ARG A 26 -17.30 4.00 -2.46
CA ARG A 26 -16.66 5.26 -2.86
C ARG A 26 -15.31 5.44 -2.17
N VAL A 27 -15.21 5.09 -0.88
CA VAL A 27 -13.95 5.14 -0.13
C VAL A 27 -12.94 4.18 -0.76
N MET A 28 -13.34 2.94 -1.08
CA MET A 28 -12.45 1.99 -1.74
C MET A 28 -11.99 2.47 -3.13
N GLU A 29 -12.90 3.03 -3.93
CA GLU A 29 -12.56 3.60 -5.23
C GLU A 29 -11.57 4.77 -5.09
N GLU A 30 -11.80 5.65 -4.11
CA GLU A 30 -10.91 6.76 -3.80
C GLU A 30 -9.52 6.29 -3.35
N GLU A 31 -9.44 5.23 -2.52
CA GLU A 31 -8.16 4.65 -2.12
C GLU A 31 -7.44 3.99 -3.30
N ALA A 32 -8.14 3.26 -4.19
CA ALA A 32 -7.55 2.67 -5.39
C ALA A 32 -7.02 3.73 -6.37
N LYS A 33 -7.80 4.79 -6.60
CA LYS A 33 -7.37 5.94 -7.42
C LYS A 33 -6.16 6.64 -6.81
N ARG A 34 -6.18 6.86 -5.50
CA ARG A 34 -5.07 7.51 -4.77
C ARG A 34 -3.81 6.68 -4.83
N PHE A 35 -3.90 5.38 -4.55
CA PHE A 35 -2.77 4.45 -4.68
C PHE A 35 -2.17 4.51 -6.08
N THR A 36 -3.01 4.38 -7.11
CA THR A 36 -2.56 4.45 -8.51
C THR A 36 -1.86 5.78 -8.83
N ALA A 37 -2.40 6.91 -8.37
CA ALA A 37 -1.79 8.22 -8.56
C ALA A 37 -0.43 8.34 -7.85
N LEU A 38 -0.32 7.86 -6.61
CA LEU A 38 0.92 7.88 -5.84
C LEU A 38 1.99 6.98 -6.45
N MET A 39 1.61 5.78 -6.93
CA MET A 39 2.52 4.86 -7.61
C MET A 39 3.08 5.45 -8.90
N ARG A 40 2.21 6.09 -9.71
CA ARG A 40 2.64 6.80 -10.93
C ARG A 40 3.60 7.94 -10.60
N LEU A 41 3.28 8.73 -9.58
CA LEU A 41 4.14 9.82 -9.14
C LEU A 41 5.49 9.33 -8.63
N ALA A 42 5.52 8.26 -7.82
CA ALA A 42 6.75 7.66 -7.34
C ALA A 42 7.61 7.12 -8.49
N THR A 43 6.99 6.49 -9.49
CA THR A 43 7.70 6.03 -10.71
C THR A 43 8.28 7.21 -11.49
N GLN A 44 7.53 8.30 -11.64
CA GLN A 44 8.01 9.52 -12.29
C GLN A 44 9.18 10.16 -11.52
N GLU A 45 9.10 10.22 -10.20
CA GLU A 45 10.18 10.73 -9.35
C GLU A 45 11.42 9.85 -9.44
N ALA A 46 11.27 8.53 -9.48
CA ALA A 46 12.37 7.59 -9.67
C ALA A 46 13.16 7.88 -10.95
N ILE A 47 12.45 8.09 -12.07
CA ILE A 47 13.05 8.47 -13.36
C ILE A 47 13.69 9.85 -13.27
N THR A 48 12.96 10.84 -12.74
CA THR A 48 13.39 12.25 -12.72
C THR A 48 14.63 12.46 -11.86
N ARG A 49 14.72 11.75 -10.74
CA ARG A 49 15.85 11.83 -9.81
C ARG A 49 16.95 10.83 -10.12
N SER A 50 16.71 9.89 -11.03
CA SER A 50 17.60 8.76 -11.29
C SER A 50 17.91 7.97 -10.00
N GLU A 51 16.89 7.79 -9.17
CA GLU A 51 16.96 7.07 -7.90
C GLU A 51 15.94 5.95 -7.91
N ASP A 52 16.28 4.79 -7.34
CA ASP A 52 15.32 3.69 -7.22
C ASP A 52 14.40 3.91 -6.01
N TYR A 53 13.10 3.78 -6.26
CA TYR A 53 12.07 3.84 -5.24
C TYR A 53 11.54 2.43 -4.97
N GLY A 54 10.85 2.29 -3.86
CA GLY A 54 10.21 1.05 -3.49
C GLY A 54 9.01 1.29 -2.60
N VAL A 55 8.14 0.30 -2.53
CA VAL A 55 6.92 0.35 -1.73
C VAL A 55 6.90 -0.83 -0.79
N ARG A 56 6.69 -0.55 0.49
CA ARG A 56 6.41 -1.58 1.49
C ARG A 56 4.93 -1.59 1.79
N PHE A 57 4.44 -2.77 2.08
CA PHE A 57 3.04 -3.03 2.37
C PHE A 57 2.99 -3.75 3.71
N VAL A 58 2.06 -3.37 4.55
CA VAL A 58 1.70 -4.03 5.81
C VAL A 58 0.19 -4.21 5.80
N THR A 59 -0.39 -5.12 6.57
CA THR A 59 -1.86 -5.35 6.49
C THR A 59 -2.72 -4.09 6.65
N THR A 60 -2.19 -3.07 7.33
CA THR A 60 -2.85 -1.80 7.64
C THR A 60 -2.50 -0.65 6.69
N GLY A 61 -1.65 -0.83 5.68
CA GLY A 61 -1.17 0.31 4.88
C GLY A 61 0.05 0.05 3.99
N PHE A 62 0.63 1.15 3.51
CA PHE A 62 1.85 1.12 2.70
C PHE A 62 2.69 2.39 2.89
N ASP A 63 3.97 2.30 2.61
CA ASP A 63 4.89 3.43 2.63
C ASP A 63 5.92 3.35 1.50
N PHE A 64 6.48 4.52 1.16
CA PHE A 64 7.49 4.65 0.13
C PHE A 64 8.88 4.71 0.76
N VAL A 65 9.80 4.02 0.12
CA VAL A 65 11.22 3.99 0.46
C VAL A 65 12.03 4.33 -0.78
N ARG A 66 13.21 4.89 -0.57
CA ARG A 66 14.20 5.18 -1.62
C ARG A 66 15.50 4.49 -1.32
N PHE A 67 16.24 4.12 -2.35
CA PHE A 67 17.55 3.52 -2.20
C PHE A 67 18.63 4.60 -2.06
N ASP A 68 19.31 4.64 -0.92
CA ASP A 68 20.49 5.48 -0.70
C ASP A 68 21.70 4.73 -1.29
N GLU A 69 22.19 5.18 -2.45
CA GLU A 69 23.30 4.52 -3.17
C GLU A 69 24.61 4.54 -2.38
N GLU A 70 24.89 5.64 -1.66
CA GLU A 70 26.14 5.79 -0.89
C GLU A 70 26.21 4.76 0.25
N LYS A 71 25.10 4.61 0.98
CA LYS A 71 25.01 3.70 2.13
C LYS A 71 24.56 2.29 1.72
N ARG A 72 24.06 2.11 0.50
CA ARG A 72 23.45 0.89 -0.04
C ARG A 72 22.32 0.36 0.86
N VAL A 73 21.45 1.26 1.32
CA VAL A 73 20.31 0.93 2.19
C VAL A 73 19.04 1.61 1.71
N TRP A 74 17.91 0.94 1.94
CA TRP A 74 16.60 1.56 1.77
C TRP A 74 16.31 2.48 2.94
N THR A 75 15.85 3.69 2.65
CA THR A 75 15.46 4.70 3.63
C THR A 75 14.03 5.18 3.36
N PRO A 76 13.24 5.53 4.39
CA PRO A 76 11.93 6.12 4.17
C PRO A 76 12.02 7.42 3.36
N VAL A 77 11.06 7.63 2.47
CA VAL A 77 10.94 8.92 1.77
C VAL A 77 10.32 9.93 2.73
N THR A 78 11.12 10.88 3.19
CA THR A 78 10.73 11.92 4.16
C THR A 78 10.44 13.27 3.51
N ASP A 79 10.55 13.35 2.19
CA ASP A 79 10.52 14.61 1.45
C ASP A 79 9.06 15.04 1.22
N GLY A 80 8.54 15.83 2.16
CA GLY A 80 7.20 16.42 2.07
C GLY A 80 6.05 15.47 2.43
N GLU A 81 4.82 15.98 2.28
CA GLU A 81 3.61 15.24 2.69
C GLU A 81 3.13 14.18 1.69
N THR A 82 3.68 14.18 0.48
CA THR A 82 3.19 13.37 -0.64
C THR A 82 3.38 11.88 -0.39
N PHE A 83 4.62 11.47 -0.07
CA PHE A 83 5.03 10.07 0.12
C PHE A 83 5.01 9.62 1.57
N ARG A 84 4.32 10.35 2.45
CA ARG A 84 4.12 9.93 3.83
C ARG A 84 3.47 8.54 3.91
N PRO A 85 3.77 7.74 4.94
CA PRO A 85 3.09 6.47 5.17
C PRO A 85 1.56 6.62 5.13
N ARG A 86 0.90 5.69 4.45
CA ARG A 86 -0.55 5.67 4.30
C ARG A 86 -1.13 4.49 5.07
N GLN A 87 -2.12 4.78 5.91
CA GLN A 87 -2.94 3.75 6.56
C GLN A 87 -4.23 3.57 5.75
N LEU A 88 -4.66 2.32 5.63
CA LEU A 88 -5.95 1.98 5.08
C LEU A 88 -7.06 2.34 6.07
N PRO A 89 -8.23 2.77 5.57
CA PRO A 89 -9.43 2.90 6.38
C PRO A 89 -9.75 1.58 7.13
N PRO A 90 -10.33 1.66 8.34
CA PRO A 90 -10.72 0.48 9.10
C PRO A 90 -11.76 -0.34 8.33
N GLY A 91 -11.63 -1.67 8.38
CA GLY A 91 -12.50 -2.61 7.66
C GLY A 91 -12.02 -2.97 6.26
N ILE A 92 -11.02 -2.27 5.72
CA ILE A 92 -10.37 -2.64 4.46
C ILE A 92 -9.17 -3.55 4.75
N GLN A 93 -9.15 -4.69 4.08
CA GLN A 93 -8.01 -5.61 4.08
C GLN A 93 -7.27 -5.51 2.75
N GLN A 94 -5.96 -5.70 2.75
CA GLN A 94 -5.18 -5.79 1.52
C GLN A 94 -4.43 -7.11 1.40
N GLU A 95 -4.40 -7.63 0.16
CA GLU A 95 -3.64 -8.81 -0.24
C GLU A 95 -2.68 -8.39 -1.34
N LEU A 96 -1.42 -8.80 -1.23
CA LEU A 96 -0.40 -8.50 -2.21
C LEU A 96 0.09 -9.80 -2.84
N SER A 97 0.20 -9.81 -4.16
CA SER A 97 1.01 -10.76 -4.90
C SER A 97 2.07 -10.03 -5.70
N VAL A 98 3.31 -10.51 -5.67
CA VAL A 98 4.44 -9.95 -6.39
C VAL A 98 4.98 -11.04 -7.29
N GLU A 99 5.14 -10.75 -8.59
CA GLU A 99 5.61 -11.71 -9.59
C GLU A 99 4.79 -13.03 -9.61
N GLY A 100 3.48 -12.93 -9.32
CA GLY A 100 2.57 -14.07 -9.26
C GLY A 100 2.62 -14.88 -7.95
N LEU A 101 3.43 -14.46 -6.98
CA LEU A 101 3.54 -15.10 -5.67
C LEU A 101 2.84 -14.26 -4.60
N THR A 102 1.91 -14.87 -3.86
CA THR A 102 1.26 -14.22 -2.73
C THR A 102 2.28 -13.93 -1.62
N VAL A 103 2.26 -12.69 -1.12
CA VAL A 103 3.14 -12.20 -0.07
C VAL A 103 2.39 -12.16 1.26
N GLU A 104 2.94 -12.78 2.30
CA GLU A 104 2.43 -12.62 3.66
C GLU A 104 2.83 -11.25 4.20
N LEU A 105 1.85 -10.37 4.40
CA LEU A 105 2.08 -9.02 4.92
C LEU A 105 2.17 -9.02 6.45
N ALA A 106 3.16 -8.31 6.98
CA ALA A 106 3.26 -8.05 8.42
C ALA A 106 2.11 -7.16 8.91
N LEU A 107 1.78 -7.23 10.21
CA LEU A 107 0.69 -6.43 10.78
C LEU A 107 1.00 -4.93 10.74
N ASP A 108 2.23 -4.58 11.05
CA ASP A 108 2.77 -3.23 11.10
C ASP A 108 4.26 -3.21 10.71
N TYR A 109 4.85 -2.02 10.64
CA TYR A 109 6.25 -1.85 10.27
C TYR A 109 7.24 -2.23 11.39
N GLU A 110 6.78 -2.38 12.64
CA GLU A 110 7.63 -2.79 13.77
C GLU A 110 7.84 -4.31 13.79
N THR A 111 6.81 -5.05 13.37
CA THR A 111 6.81 -6.51 13.22
C THR A 111 7.47 -6.97 11.92
N GLN A 112 7.54 -6.10 10.91
CA GLN A 112 8.34 -6.33 9.70
C GLN A 112 9.86 -6.33 10.05
N GLU A 113 10.68 -7.09 9.30
CA GLU A 113 12.12 -7.21 9.55
C GLU A 113 12.79 -5.85 9.85
N ARG A 114 13.73 -5.83 10.80
CA ARG A 114 14.49 -4.61 11.17
C ARG A 114 15.19 -3.93 9.99
N LYS A 115 15.43 -4.66 8.89
CA LYS A 115 16.00 -4.10 7.67
C LYS A 115 14.86 -3.77 6.69
N ILE A 116 14.72 -2.47 6.41
CA ILE A 116 13.76 -1.95 5.42
C ILE A 116 14.03 -2.61 4.06
N ARG A 117 13.01 -3.31 3.54
CA ARG A 117 13.01 -3.89 2.19
C ARG A 117 11.64 -3.67 1.54
N PRO A 118 11.59 -3.08 0.33
CA PRO A 118 10.35 -2.96 -0.44
C PRO A 118 9.87 -4.31 -0.93
N HIS A 119 8.55 -4.46 -1.06
CA HIS A 119 7.94 -5.60 -1.76
C HIS A 119 7.87 -5.33 -3.27
N VAL A 120 7.66 -4.07 -3.65
CA VAL A 120 7.57 -3.63 -5.06
C VAL A 120 8.66 -2.60 -5.29
N LEU A 121 9.50 -2.82 -6.31
CA LEU A 121 10.51 -1.86 -6.75
C LEU A 121 9.98 -1.00 -7.88
N LEU A 122 10.39 0.27 -7.88
CA LEU A 122 10.13 1.26 -8.89
C LEU A 122 11.49 1.77 -9.36
N PHE A 123 11.96 1.23 -10.49
CA PHE A 123 13.29 1.52 -10.98
C PHE A 123 13.34 2.87 -11.68
N SER A 124 14.49 3.52 -11.60
CA SER A 124 14.80 4.75 -12.35
C SER A 124 14.71 4.58 -13.88
N SER A 125 14.71 3.34 -14.40
CA SER A 125 14.42 3.02 -15.81
C SER A 125 12.95 3.23 -16.20
N GLY A 126 12.05 3.35 -15.22
CA GLY A 126 10.60 3.32 -15.39
C GLY A 126 10.00 1.91 -15.31
N GLU A 127 10.84 0.89 -15.13
CA GLU A 127 10.36 -0.46 -14.85
C GLU A 127 9.82 -0.55 -13.42
N ILE A 128 8.83 -1.41 -13.22
CA ILE A 128 8.28 -1.69 -11.89
C ILE A 128 8.22 -3.20 -11.69
N THR A 129 8.44 -3.68 -10.45
CA THR A 129 8.20 -5.09 -10.15
C THR A 129 6.74 -5.43 -10.39
N PRO A 130 6.40 -6.44 -11.22
CA PRO A 130 5.02 -6.81 -11.45
C PRO A 130 4.31 -7.17 -10.14
N PHE A 131 3.14 -6.58 -9.91
CA PHE A 131 2.39 -6.81 -8.68
C PHE A 131 0.88 -6.77 -8.92
N GLU A 132 0.16 -7.46 -8.05
CA GLU A 132 -1.28 -7.44 -7.91
C GLU A 132 -1.62 -7.11 -6.46
N LEU A 133 -2.24 -5.96 -6.23
CA LEU A 133 -2.74 -5.54 -4.94
C LEU A 133 -4.25 -5.63 -4.95
N ALA A 134 -4.86 -6.34 -4.01
CA ALA A 134 -6.29 -6.43 -3.87
C ALA A 134 -6.75 -5.78 -2.56
N LEU A 135 -7.66 -4.81 -2.64
CA LEU A 135 -8.36 -4.27 -1.48
C LEU A 135 -9.71 -4.99 -1.35
N LYS A 136 -9.98 -5.55 -0.17
CA LYS A 136 -11.25 -6.19 0.19
C LYS A 136 -11.96 -5.33 1.22
N GLY A 137 -13.16 -4.87 0.87
CA GLY A 137 -14.04 -4.14 1.77
C GLY A 137 -15.04 -5.06 2.48
N PRO A 138 -15.72 -4.58 3.52
CA PRO A 138 -16.72 -5.35 4.28
C PRO A 138 -17.92 -5.80 3.43
N ASN A 139 -18.22 -5.13 2.31
CA ASN A 139 -19.37 -5.43 1.44
C ASN A 139 -19.10 -6.46 0.32
N ALA A 140 -18.08 -7.31 0.46
CA ALA A 140 -17.64 -8.26 -0.58
C ALA A 140 -17.26 -7.60 -1.92
N VAL A 141 -16.88 -6.32 -1.89
CA VAL A 141 -16.33 -5.62 -3.05
C VAL A 141 -14.81 -5.75 -3.02
N ARG A 142 -14.24 -6.06 -4.19
CA ARG A 142 -12.79 -6.23 -4.38
C ARG A 142 -12.31 -5.24 -5.44
N TYR A 143 -11.34 -4.42 -5.08
CA TYR A 143 -10.60 -3.60 -6.03
C TYR A 143 -9.23 -4.21 -6.26
N GLU A 144 -8.88 -4.44 -7.51
CA GLU A 144 -7.59 -5.00 -7.89
C GLU A 144 -6.79 -3.92 -8.60
N MET A 145 -5.57 -3.66 -8.13
CA MET A 145 -4.60 -2.79 -8.79
C MET A 145 -3.44 -3.64 -9.28
N THR A 146 -3.08 -3.45 -10.54
CA THR A 146 -2.02 -4.24 -11.19
C THR A 146 -0.94 -3.29 -11.67
N GLY A 147 0.32 -3.59 -11.32
CA GLY A 147 1.50 -3.01 -11.93
C GLY A 147 2.14 -4.00 -12.89
N SER A 148 2.44 -3.56 -14.11
CA SER A 148 3.16 -4.36 -15.11
C SER A 148 4.62 -3.91 -15.24
N LEU A 149 5.51 -4.78 -15.70
CA LEU A 149 6.95 -4.49 -15.83
C LEU A 149 7.28 -3.16 -16.53
N ILE A 150 6.45 -2.74 -17.48
CA ILE A 150 6.63 -1.52 -18.28
C ILE A 150 6.13 -0.23 -17.59
N GLY A 151 5.86 -0.28 -16.27
CA GLY A 151 5.43 0.90 -15.50
C GLY A 151 3.94 1.23 -15.63
N GLU A 152 3.16 0.42 -16.35
CA GLU A 152 1.71 0.64 -16.44
C GLU A 152 1.03 0.17 -15.15
N ILE A 153 0.31 1.09 -14.51
CA ILE A 153 -0.49 0.85 -13.31
C ILE A 153 -1.96 1.12 -13.62
N LYS A 154 -2.79 0.11 -13.39
CA LYS A 154 -4.25 0.10 -13.61
C LYS A 154 -4.97 -0.39 -12.37
N TRP A 155 -6.25 -0.07 -12.28
CA TRP A 155 -7.14 -0.65 -11.28
C TRP A 155 -8.46 -1.06 -11.93
N ASP A 156 -9.06 -2.13 -11.42
CA ASP A 156 -10.35 -2.64 -11.83
C ASP A 156 -11.21 -3.00 -10.61
N ARG A 157 -12.53 -2.91 -10.77
CA ARG A 157 -13.52 -3.27 -9.75
C ARG A 157 -14.08 -4.65 -10.08
N ARG A 158 -13.95 -5.59 -9.15
CA ARG A 158 -14.61 -6.90 -9.22
C ARG A 158 -15.64 -7.04 -8.09
N ARG A 159 -16.81 -7.59 -8.41
CA ARG A 159 -17.77 -8.08 -7.40
C ARG A 159 -17.44 -9.54 -7.11
N LEU A 160 -17.30 -9.88 -5.82
CA LEU A 160 -17.16 -11.25 -5.36
C LEU A 160 -18.53 -11.95 -5.27
#